data_AF-A0AAD9EKM2-F1
#
_entry.id   AF-A0AAD9EKM2-F1
#
_cell.length_a   1.000
_cell.length_b   1.000
_cell.length_c   1.000
_cell.angle_alpha   90.00
_cell.angle_beta   90.00
_cell.angle_gamma   90.00
#
_symmetry.space_group_name_H-M   'P 1'
#
loop_
_entity.id
_entity.type
_entity.pdbx_description
1 polymer ?
#
loop_
_entity_poly.entity_id
_entity_poly.type
_entity_poly.pdbx_seq_one_letter_code
_entity_poly.pdbx_strand_id
1 'polypeptide(L)'
;MSHFETEYDKILKELAIRCDQAWGLYAQDKLDEALDLAENILQEEPGLPATHKAVLHVLLSKSQDINKAVEHAQKAVNRYRWIIQDSKGAFTSSDHSKFFNKRNLRHAEEDLQTLMTLKRVRMDSLQDKQANLDGSQDDTSQEDADSKEDSDSQEENGSQEDIDLANRVLIRLRAPPRSPTPTGPTVKTENSTPP
;
A
#
# COMPACT_ATOMS: atom_id res chain seq x y z
N MET A 1 -19.27 36.98 -20.24
CA MET A 1 -20.15 36.04 -19.50
C MET A 1 -19.36 35.51 -18.32
N SER A 2 -19.70 35.91 -17.10
CA SER A 2 -19.01 35.38 -15.90
C SER A 2 -19.51 33.96 -15.62
N HIS A 3 -18.60 33.00 -15.56
CA HIS A 3 -18.91 31.66 -15.02
C HIS A 3 -19.32 31.82 -13.55
N PHE A 4 -20.59 31.60 -13.24
CA PHE A 4 -21.01 31.36 -11.87
C PHE A 4 -20.55 29.94 -11.50
N GLU A 5 -19.52 29.83 -10.67
CA GLU A 5 -19.22 28.56 -9.99
C GLU A 5 -20.34 28.24 -9.02
N THR A 6 -20.92 27.06 -9.15
CA THR A 6 -21.93 26.60 -8.20
C THR A 6 -21.27 26.27 -6.86
N GLU A 7 -22.04 26.32 -5.78
CA GLU A 7 -21.56 25.88 -4.46
C GLU A 7 -21.09 24.42 -4.49
N TYR A 8 -21.73 23.60 -5.31
CA TYR A 8 -21.33 22.22 -5.57
C TYR A 8 -19.95 22.11 -6.24
N ASP A 9 -19.65 22.96 -7.23
CA ASP A 9 -18.33 22.99 -7.89
C ASP A 9 -17.23 23.38 -6.90
N LYS A 10 -17.53 24.27 -5.95
CA LYS A 10 -16.57 24.67 -4.90
C LYS A 10 -16.26 23.51 -3.97
N ILE A 11 -17.29 22.77 -3.52
CA ILE A 11 -17.13 21.57 -2.69
C ILE A 11 -16.27 20.52 -3.41
N LEU A 12 -16.53 20.27 -4.70
CA LEU A 12 -15.74 19.32 -5.49
C LEU A 12 -14.28 19.73 -5.62
N LYS A 13 -14.00 21.03 -5.82
CA LYS A 13 -12.62 21.55 -5.90
C LYS A 13 -11.90 21.43 -4.57
N GLU A 14 -12.56 21.76 -3.47
CA GLU A 14 -12.00 21.64 -2.12
C GLU A 14 -11.66 20.19 -1.78
N LEU A 15 -12.57 19.25 -2.09
CA LEU A 15 -12.34 17.83 -1.92
C LEU A 15 -11.18 17.31 -2.77
N ALA A 16 -11.03 17.78 -4.01
CA ALA A 16 -9.90 17.41 -4.87
C ALA A 16 -8.56 17.90 -4.27
N ILE A 17 -8.52 19.15 -3.77
CA ILE A 17 -7.34 19.71 -3.08
C ILE A 17 -6.97 18.86 -1.86
N ARG A 18 -7.95 18.44 -1.06
CA ARG A 18 -7.70 17.57 0.10
C ARG A 18 -7.18 16.19 -0.31
N CYS A 19 -7.64 15.63 -1.44
CA CYS A 19 -7.07 14.39 -1.98
C CYS A 19 -5.59 14.56 -2.34
N ASP A 20 -5.23 15.66 -3.01
CA ASP A 20 -3.84 15.97 -3.34
C ASP A 20 -2.98 16.18 -2.08
N GLN A 21 -3.55 16.80 -1.04
CA GLN A 21 -2.89 16.95 0.26
C GLN A 21 -2.59 15.61 0.92
N ALA A 22 -3.53 14.66 0.90
CA ALA A 22 -3.30 13.32 1.45
C ALA A 22 -2.13 12.61 0.75
N TRP A 23 -2.04 12.72 -0.58
CA TRP A 23 -0.91 12.20 -1.34
C TRP A 23 0.39 12.96 -1.10
N GLY A 24 0.31 14.28 -0.90
CA GLY A 24 1.45 15.12 -0.53
C GLY A 24 2.05 14.72 0.82
N LEU A 25 1.22 14.38 1.81
CA LEU A 25 1.65 13.86 3.10
C LEU A 25 2.36 12.50 2.94
N TYR A 26 1.77 11.60 2.15
CA TYR A 26 2.40 10.32 1.85
C TYR A 26 3.77 10.50 1.19
N ALA A 27 3.89 11.37 0.19
CA ALA A 27 5.14 11.67 -0.49
C ALA A 27 6.22 12.28 0.43
N GLN A 28 5.80 12.89 1.55
CA GLN A 28 6.68 13.41 2.61
C GLN A 28 6.99 12.37 3.69
N ASP A 29 6.67 11.10 3.47
CA ASP A 29 6.84 9.99 4.41
C ASP A 29 5.99 10.12 5.69
N LYS A 30 4.94 10.96 5.65
CA LYS A 30 3.99 11.14 6.75
C LYS A 30 2.80 10.21 6.59
N LEU A 31 3.06 8.91 6.64
CA LEU A 31 2.07 7.88 6.32
C LEU A 31 0.82 7.98 7.19
N ASP A 32 0.96 8.11 8.51
CA ASP A 32 -0.19 8.12 9.42
C ASP A 32 -1.09 9.34 9.18
N GLU A 33 -0.51 10.54 9.03
CA GLU A 33 -1.24 11.77 8.69
C GLU A 33 -1.98 11.63 7.34
N ALA A 34 -1.34 10.97 6.36
CA ALA A 34 -1.93 10.74 5.04
C ALA A 34 -3.12 9.78 5.10
N LEU A 35 -3.02 8.71 5.91
CA LEU A 35 -4.09 7.74 6.10
C LEU A 35 -5.28 8.37 6.84
N ASP A 36 -5.03 9.09 7.93
CA ASP A 36 -6.08 9.77 8.69
C ASP A 36 -6.83 10.78 7.82
N LEU A 37 -6.11 11.59 7.03
CA LEU A 37 -6.75 12.53 6.11
C LEU A 37 -7.57 11.80 5.04
N ALA A 38 -7.08 10.69 4.50
CA ALA A 38 -7.80 9.91 3.50
C ALA A 38 -9.09 9.28 4.07
N GLU A 39 -9.06 8.77 5.31
CA GLU A 39 -10.25 8.26 5.99
C GLU A 39 -11.27 9.37 6.22
N ASN A 40 -10.83 10.54 6.70
CA ASN A 40 -11.70 11.70 6.93
C ASN A 40 -12.39 12.15 5.64
N ILE A 41 -11.65 12.26 4.52
CA ILE A 41 -12.23 12.64 3.23
C ILE A 41 -13.32 11.63 2.79
N LEU A 42 -13.07 10.33 2.95
CA LEU A 42 -14.04 9.28 2.58
C LEU A 42 -15.29 9.29 3.48
N GLN A 43 -15.18 9.70 4.75
CA GLN A 43 -16.32 9.80 5.67
C GLN A 43 -17.24 10.97 5.33
N GLU A 44 -16.69 12.04 4.78
CA GLU A 44 -17.41 13.27 4.41
C GLU A 44 -18.22 13.15 3.07
N GLU A 45 -18.44 11.94 2.53
CA GLU A 45 -18.84 11.75 1.12
C GLU A 45 -20.34 11.59 0.80
N PRO A 46 -20.97 12.68 0.32
CA PRO A 46 -22.01 12.56 -0.70
C PRO A 46 -21.51 12.87 -2.13
N GLY A 47 -20.44 13.65 -2.31
CA GLY A 47 -20.10 14.26 -3.59
C GLY A 47 -18.80 13.82 -4.28
N LEU A 48 -17.91 13.07 -3.62
CA LEU A 48 -16.57 12.85 -4.16
C LEU A 48 -16.61 12.03 -5.48
N PRO A 49 -15.90 12.45 -6.55
CA PRO A 49 -15.85 11.69 -7.79
C PRO A 49 -15.25 10.31 -7.57
N ALA A 50 -15.79 9.29 -8.25
CA ALA A 50 -15.37 7.90 -8.08
C ALA A 50 -13.86 7.68 -8.28
N THR A 51 -13.22 8.45 -9.16
CA THR A 51 -11.77 8.44 -9.39
C THR A 51 -10.99 8.83 -8.14
N HIS A 52 -11.40 9.88 -7.43
CA HIS A 52 -10.77 10.29 -6.18
C HIS A 52 -10.99 9.24 -5.09
N LYS A 53 -12.19 8.63 -5.01
CA LYS A 53 -12.44 7.50 -4.09
C LYS A 53 -11.47 6.34 -4.32
N ALA A 54 -11.27 5.98 -5.60
CA ALA A 54 -10.37 4.90 -5.97
C ALA A 54 -8.92 5.20 -5.54
N VAL A 55 -8.48 6.44 -5.77
CA VAL A 55 -7.16 6.94 -5.41
C VAL A 55 -6.95 6.96 -3.89
N LEU A 56 -7.93 7.42 -3.10
CA LEU A 56 -7.84 7.39 -1.63
C LEU A 56 -7.78 5.96 -1.09
N HIS A 57 -8.51 5.02 -1.68
CA HIS A 57 -8.40 3.60 -1.30
C HIS A 57 -7.03 2.99 -1.65
N VAL A 58 -6.34 3.46 -2.71
CA VAL A 58 -4.95 3.06 -2.96
C VAL A 58 -4.02 3.60 -1.88
N LEU A 59 -4.23 4.83 -1.42
CA LEU A 59 -3.45 5.36 -0.30
C LEU A 59 -3.71 4.56 0.99
N LEU A 60 -4.97 4.26 1.29
CA LEU A 60 -5.34 3.49 2.48
C LEU A 60 -4.86 2.03 2.45
N SER A 61 -4.59 1.47 1.28
CA SER A 61 -3.95 0.14 1.17
C SER A 61 -2.50 0.13 1.69
N LYS A 62 -1.91 1.29 1.96
CA LYS A 62 -0.58 1.43 2.56
C LYS A 62 -0.60 1.32 4.10
N SER A 63 -1.78 1.15 4.70
CA SER A 63 -1.94 0.95 6.15
C SER A 63 -1.05 -0.14 6.73
N GLN A 64 -0.64 0.04 7.99
CA GLN A 64 0.12 -0.94 8.76
C GLN A 64 -0.65 -2.23 9.02
N ASP A 65 -1.97 -2.11 9.23
CA ASP A 65 -2.88 -3.21 9.45
C ASP A 65 -3.13 -3.95 8.12
N ILE A 66 -2.64 -5.19 8.03
CA ILE A 66 -2.75 -6.00 6.82
C ILE A 66 -4.21 -6.29 6.43
N ASN A 67 -5.12 -6.37 7.39
CA ASN A 67 -6.53 -6.63 7.11
C ASN A 67 -7.18 -5.40 6.48
N LYS A 68 -6.97 -4.22 7.09
CA LYS A 68 -7.42 -2.95 6.52
C LYS A 68 -6.79 -2.69 5.15
N ALA A 69 -5.49 -2.95 5.01
CA ALA A 69 -4.77 -2.78 3.76
C ALA A 69 -5.38 -3.61 2.62
N VAL A 70 -5.65 -4.91 2.86
CA VAL A 70 -6.33 -5.79 1.90
C VAL A 70 -7.73 -5.28 1.57
N GLU A 71 -8.51 -4.87 2.58
CA GLU A 71 -9.86 -4.34 2.37
C GLU A 71 -9.85 -3.10 1.48
N HIS A 72 -8.95 -2.16 1.74
CA HIS A 72 -8.80 -0.94 0.95
C HIS A 72 -8.27 -1.20 -0.45
N ALA A 73 -7.30 -2.10 -0.61
CA ALA A 73 -6.85 -2.53 -1.94
C ALA A 73 -8.01 -3.13 -2.76
N GLN A 74 -8.84 -3.97 -2.14
CA GLN A 74 -10.02 -4.54 -2.79
C GLN A 74 -11.04 -3.48 -3.18
N LYS A 75 -11.29 -2.50 -2.29
CA LYS A 75 -12.15 -1.35 -2.58
C LYS A 75 -11.61 -0.53 -3.76
N ALA A 76 -10.30 -0.26 -3.83
CA ALA A 76 -9.68 0.44 -4.94
C ALA A 76 -9.89 -0.29 -6.28
N VAL A 77 -9.62 -1.60 -6.32
CA VAL A 77 -9.84 -2.46 -7.50
C VAL A 77 -11.30 -2.37 -7.96
N ASN A 78 -12.25 -2.51 -7.03
CA ASN A 78 -13.67 -2.48 -7.34
C ASN A 78 -14.09 -1.11 -7.91
N ARG A 79 -13.56 -0.01 -7.36
CA ARG A 79 -13.83 1.34 -7.87
C ARG A 79 -13.27 1.55 -9.27
N TYR A 80 -12.02 1.16 -9.53
CA TYR A 80 -11.45 1.29 -10.87
C TYR A 80 -12.18 0.44 -11.91
N ARG A 81 -12.59 -0.79 -11.55
CA ARG A 81 -13.43 -1.62 -12.44
C ARG A 81 -14.75 -0.95 -12.76
N TRP A 82 -15.42 -0.39 -11.75
CA TRP A 82 -16.66 0.36 -11.95
C TRP A 82 -16.46 1.58 -12.86
N ILE A 83 -15.43 2.41 -12.61
CA ILE A 83 -15.09 3.58 -13.44
C ILE A 83 -14.87 3.17 -14.90
N ILE A 84 -14.12 2.09 -15.13
CA ILE A 84 -13.83 1.61 -16.48
C ILE A 84 -15.11 1.10 -17.15
N GLN A 85 -15.98 0.37 -16.44
CA GLN A 85 -17.25 -0.11 -16.99
C GLN A 85 -18.21 1.03 -17.31
N ASP A 86 -18.37 1.99 -16.39
CA ASP A 86 -19.19 3.18 -16.58
C ASP A 86 -18.70 4.03 -17.77
N SER A 87 -17.38 4.20 -17.89
CA SER A 87 -16.76 4.92 -19.01
C SER A 87 -16.89 4.22 -20.37
N LYS A 88 -17.22 2.93 -20.43
CA LYS A 88 -17.50 2.24 -21.70
C LYS A 88 -18.87 2.63 -22.26
N GLY A 89 -19.81 3.06 -21.41
CA GLY A 89 -21.10 3.61 -21.83
C GLY A 89 -21.06 5.12 -22.07
N ALA A 90 -20.11 5.83 -21.47
CA ALA A 90 -19.98 7.28 -21.60
C ALA A 90 -19.14 7.68 -22.84
N PHE A 91 -19.77 8.38 -23.79
CA PHE A 91 -19.10 8.94 -24.98
C PHE A 91 -18.10 10.07 -24.64
N THR A 92 -18.02 10.48 -23.38
CA THR A 92 -17.38 11.73 -22.91
C THR A 92 -16.01 11.54 -22.24
N SER A 93 -15.58 10.31 -21.96
CA SER A 93 -14.28 10.07 -21.31
C SER A 93 -13.14 10.07 -22.34
N SER A 94 -12.15 10.95 -22.14
CA SER A 94 -10.96 11.06 -22.99
C SER A 94 -10.15 9.76 -23.00
N ASP A 95 -9.45 9.47 -24.10
CA ASP A 95 -8.57 8.30 -24.17
C ASP A 95 -7.47 8.33 -23.12
N HIS A 96 -7.00 9.53 -22.76
CA HIS A 96 -6.03 9.72 -21.68
C HIS A 96 -6.59 9.25 -20.32
N SER A 97 -7.82 9.63 -19.98
CA SER A 97 -8.49 9.21 -18.75
C SER A 97 -8.71 7.69 -18.71
N LYS A 98 -9.12 7.09 -19.83
CA LYS A 98 -9.30 5.63 -19.95
C LYS A 98 -7.97 4.89 -19.76
N PHE A 99 -6.89 5.37 -20.37
CA PHE A 99 -5.56 4.79 -20.21
C PHE A 99 -5.08 4.87 -18.76
N PHE A 100 -5.20 6.06 -18.15
CA PHE A 100 -4.83 6.29 -16.76
C PHE A 100 -5.58 5.36 -15.79
N ASN A 101 -6.90 5.24 -15.93
CA ASN A 101 -7.70 4.36 -15.07
C ASN A 101 -7.34 2.88 -15.23
N LYS A 102 -7.04 2.41 -16.45
CA LYS A 102 -6.58 1.03 -16.68
C LYS A 102 -5.22 0.76 -16.05
N ARG A 103 -4.30 1.72 -16.12
CA ARG A 103 -2.98 1.62 -15.48
C ARG A 103 -3.13 1.52 -13.97
N ASN A 104 -3.95 2.39 -13.37
CA ASN A 104 -4.16 2.37 -11.92
C ASN A 104 -4.92 1.13 -11.45
N LEU A 105 -5.85 0.61 -12.25
CA LEU A 105 -6.48 -0.69 -11.96
C LEU A 105 -5.42 -1.79 -11.84
N ARG A 106 -4.48 -1.87 -12.81
CA ARG A 106 -3.41 -2.87 -12.78
C ARG A 106 -2.58 -2.75 -11.51
N HIS A 107 -2.16 -1.54 -11.15
CA HIS A 107 -1.40 -1.32 -9.91
C HIS A 107 -2.20 -1.71 -8.65
N ALA A 108 -3.50 -1.39 -8.61
CA ALA A 108 -4.35 -1.80 -7.49
C ALA A 108 -4.52 -3.33 -7.41
N GLU A 109 -4.58 -4.03 -8.55
CA GLU A 109 -4.64 -5.49 -8.62
C GLU A 109 -3.32 -6.15 -8.17
N GLU A 110 -2.18 -5.58 -8.57
CA GLU A 110 -0.84 -5.99 -8.12
C GLU A 110 -0.67 -5.80 -6.60
N ASP A 111 -1.06 -4.64 -6.08
CA ASP A 111 -1.05 -4.34 -4.65
C ASP A 111 -1.96 -5.32 -3.87
N LEU A 112 -3.19 -5.55 -4.35
CA LEU A 112 -4.13 -6.49 -3.73
C LEU A 112 -3.55 -7.91 -3.69
N GLN A 113 -3.00 -8.39 -4.80
CA GLN A 113 -2.41 -9.72 -4.87
C GLN A 113 -1.26 -9.87 -3.88
N THR A 114 -0.39 -8.85 -3.81
CA THR A 114 0.75 -8.83 -2.90
C THR A 114 0.30 -8.85 -1.44
N LEU A 115 -0.69 -8.02 -1.10
CA LEU A 115 -1.25 -7.95 0.26
C LEU A 115 -1.98 -9.24 0.65
N MET A 116 -2.68 -9.90 -0.27
CA MET A 116 -3.32 -11.19 -0.01
C MET A 116 -2.29 -12.30 0.23
N THR A 117 -1.23 -12.36 -0.60
CA THR A 117 -0.13 -13.31 -0.40
C THR A 117 0.54 -13.07 0.95
N LEU A 118 0.83 -11.81 1.27
CA LEU A 118 1.42 -11.41 2.55
C LEU A 118 0.54 -11.81 3.74
N LYS A 119 -0.77 -11.57 3.65
CA LYS A 119 -1.72 -11.98 4.68
C LYS A 119 -1.69 -13.49 4.90
N ARG A 120 -1.62 -14.28 3.83
CA ARG A 120 -1.53 -15.74 3.92
C ARG A 120 -0.26 -16.19 4.63
N VAL A 121 0.91 -15.76 4.15
CA VAL A 121 2.21 -16.11 4.74
C VAL A 121 2.26 -15.78 6.23
N ARG A 122 1.73 -14.62 6.63
CA ARG A 122 1.68 -14.22 8.04
C ARG A 122 0.77 -15.11 8.88
N MET A 123 -0.36 -15.54 8.33
CA MET A 123 -1.30 -16.44 9.03
C MET A 123 -0.72 -17.85 9.17
N ASP A 124 -0.12 -18.38 8.11
CA ASP A 124 0.48 -19.72 8.09
C ASP A 124 1.62 -19.81 9.13
N SER A 125 2.50 -18.80 9.16
CA SER A 125 3.58 -18.75 10.17
C SER A 125 3.07 -18.63 11.62
N LEU A 126 1.94 -17.95 11.85
CA LEU A 126 1.33 -17.90 13.19
C LEU A 126 0.73 -19.25 13.59
N GLN A 127 0.21 -20.03 12.64
CA GLN A 127 -0.31 -21.38 12.88
C GLN A 127 0.83 -22.36 13.20
N ASP A 128 1.95 -22.29 12.49
CA ASP A 128 3.13 -23.13 12.76
C ASP A 128 3.69 -22.89 14.16
N LYS A 129 3.77 -21.61 14.58
CA LYS A 129 4.19 -21.25 15.95
C LYS A 129 3.24 -21.79 17.03
N GLN A 130 1.94 -21.83 16.75
CA GLN A 130 0.96 -22.36 17.69
C GLN A 130 1.02 -23.89 17.78
N ALA A 131 1.25 -24.59 16.66
CA ALA A 131 1.41 -26.04 16.62
C ALA A 131 2.67 -26.52 17.36
N ASN A 132 3.79 -25.79 17.23
CA ASN A 132 5.03 -26.11 17.95
C ASN A 132 4.91 -25.92 19.48
N LEU A 133 4.05 -25.03 19.95
CA LEU A 133 3.80 -24.83 21.38
C LEU A 133 2.90 -25.92 21.99
N ASP A 134 1.95 -26.46 21.20
CA ASP A 134 1.02 -27.51 21.64
C ASP A 134 1.68 -28.91 21.62
N GLY A 135 2.59 -29.16 20.65
CA GLY A 135 3.32 -30.43 20.54
C GLY A 135 4.44 -30.65 21.57
N SER A 136 4.81 -29.63 22.36
CA SER A 136 5.91 -29.72 23.35
C SER A 136 5.43 -30.00 24.79
N GLN A 137 4.13 -30.25 25.00
CA GLN A 137 3.57 -30.47 26.34
C GLN A 137 3.28 -31.93 26.73
N ASP A 138 3.56 -32.91 25.87
CA ASP A 138 3.45 -34.34 26.20
C ASP A 138 4.82 -35.03 26.12
N ASP A 139 5.65 -34.84 27.14
CA ASP A 139 6.66 -35.85 27.53
C ASP A 139 7.22 -35.55 28.93
N THR A 140 6.40 -35.78 29.95
CA THR A 140 6.93 -36.08 31.30
C THR A 140 6.40 -37.43 31.73
N SER A 141 7.03 -38.49 31.26
CA SER A 141 7.16 -39.80 31.94
C SER A 141 8.00 -40.76 31.08
N GLN A 142 9.33 -40.84 31.27
CA GLN A 142 10.00 -42.09 31.68
C GLN A 142 11.54 -42.00 31.66
N GLU A 143 12.06 -42.39 32.82
CA GLU A 143 13.33 -43.02 33.21
C GLU A 143 14.44 -43.29 32.16
N ASP A 144 15.65 -42.96 32.61
CA ASP A 144 16.93 -43.65 32.41
C ASP A 144 17.38 -44.01 30.99
N ALA A 145 18.41 -43.32 30.49
CA ALA A 145 19.76 -43.90 30.32
C ALA A 145 20.67 -43.01 29.45
N ASP A 146 21.92 -42.97 29.91
CA ASP A 146 23.15 -42.51 29.27
C ASP A 146 23.19 -42.70 27.74
N SER A 147 23.25 -41.60 26.98
CA SER A 147 23.82 -41.55 25.63
C SER A 147 24.13 -40.10 25.23
N LYS A 148 25.40 -39.84 24.93
CA LYS A 148 25.85 -38.62 24.28
C LYS A 148 25.40 -38.64 22.82
N GLU A 149 24.51 -37.74 22.45
CA GLU A 149 24.29 -37.37 21.06
C GLU A 149 24.54 -35.87 20.88
N ASP A 150 25.54 -35.57 20.06
CA ASP A 150 25.79 -34.25 19.49
C ASP A 150 24.64 -33.95 18.51
N SER A 151 23.59 -33.29 19.01
CA SER A 151 22.50 -32.78 18.17
C SER A 151 22.81 -31.35 17.76
N ASP A 152 23.41 -31.20 16.57
CA ASP A 152 23.40 -29.96 15.80
C ASP A 152 21.94 -29.65 15.39
N SER A 153 21.25 -28.84 16.20
CA SER A 153 19.90 -28.36 15.92
C SER A 153 19.95 -27.26 14.85
N GLN A 154 19.98 -27.67 13.58
CA GLN A 154 19.67 -26.81 12.44
C GLN A 154 18.19 -26.93 12.07
N GLU A 155 17.27 -26.29 12.79
CA GLU A 155 15.87 -26.27 12.34
C GLU A 155 15.04 -25.14 12.96
N GLU A 156 15.30 -23.87 12.59
CA GLU A 156 14.35 -22.76 12.88
C GLU A 156 14.36 -21.60 11.85
N ASN A 157 15.09 -21.69 10.73
CA ASN A 157 15.27 -20.51 9.87
C ASN A 157 14.15 -20.27 8.82
N GLY A 158 13.41 -21.29 8.39
CA GLY A 158 12.50 -21.16 7.23
C GLY A 158 11.32 -20.19 7.46
N SER A 159 10.67 -20.28 8.60
CA SER A 159 9.45 -19.49 8.90
C SER A 159 9.77 -18.03 9.24
N GLN A 160 10.94 -17.75 9.83
CA GLN A 160 11.37 -16.39 10.14
C GLN A 160 11.85 -15.65 8.88
N GLU A 161 12.54 -16.33 7.97
CA GLU A 161 12.95 -15.78 6.68
C GLU A 161 11.75 -15.36 5.81
N ASP A 162 10.68 -16.15 5.83
CA ASP A 162 9.43 -15.83 5.12
C ASP A 162 8.72 -14.60 5.69
N ILE A 163 8.69 -14.44 7.03
CA ILE A 163 8.17 -13.24 7.69
C ILE A 163 9.01 -12.00 7.32
N ASP A 164 10.34 -12.14 7.33
CA ASP A 164 11.24 -11.02 7.05
C ASP A 164 11.16 -10.60 5.58
N LEU A 165 11.01 -11.56 4.65
CA LEU A 165 10.73 -11.28 3.25
C LEU A 165 9.39 -10.56 3.08
N ALA A 166 8.34 -11.04 3.76
CA ALA A 166 7.03 -10.41 3.82
C ALA A 166 7.10 -8.94 4.30
N ASN A 167 7.83 -8.68 5.39
CA ASN A 167 8.04 -7.34 5.91
C ASN A 167 8.81 -6.44 4.93
N ARG A 168 9.82 -6.97 4.24
CA ARG A 168 10.56 -6.21 3.20
C ARG A 168 9.70 -5.85 2.01
N VAL A 169 8.81 -6.75 1.56
CA VAL A 169 7.85 -6.46 0.49
C VAL A 169 6.87 -5.38 0.92
N LEU A 170 6.38 -5.45 2.15
CA LEU A 170 5.46 -4.46 2.71
C LEU A 170 6.09 -3.07 2.83
N ILE A 171 7.36 -3.00 3.28
CA ILE A 171 8.13 -1.74 3.30
C ILE A 171 8.24 -1.15 1.90
N ARG A 172 8.53 -1.98 0.88
CA ARG A 172 8.61 -1.49 -0.52
C ARG A 172 7.28 -0.99 -1.04
N LEU A 173 6.17 -1.66 -0.72
CA LEU A 173 4.83 -1.24 -1.11
C LEU A 173 4.43 0.12 -0.50
N ARG A 174 4.89 0.39 0.72
CA ARG A 174 4.62 1.61 1.50
C ARG A 174 5.61 2.74 1.25
N ALA A 175 6.66 2.49 0.47
CA ALA A 175 7.62 3.53 0.18
C ALA A 175 6.94 4.62 -0.68
N PRO A 176 7.11 5.91 -0.31
CA PRO A 176 6.63 6.99 -1.16
C PRO A 176 7.28 6.93 -2.55
N PRO A 177 6.59 7.42 -3.60
CA PRO A 177 7.17 7.51 -4.92
C PRO A 177 8.45 8.34 -4.84
N ARG A 178 9.57 7.77 -5.29
CA ARG A 178 10.86 8.47 -5.29
C ARG A 178 10.72 9.74 -6.11
N SER A 179 11.09 10.88 -5.53
CA SER A 179 11.35 12.09 -6.30
C SER A 179 12.40 11.77 -7.38
N PRO A 180 12.22 12.24 -8.62
CA PRO A 180 13.22 12.05 -9.65
C PRO A 180 14.52 12.69 -9.16
N THR A 181 15.55 11.87 -8.92
CA THR A 181 16.90 12.35 -8.63
C THR A 181 17.30 13.29 -9.77
N PRO A 182 17.78 14.52 -9.48
CA PRO A 182 18.31 15.39 -10.52
C PRO A 182 19.57 14.71 -11.09
N THR A 183 19.42 14.06 -12.23
CA THR A 183 20.54 13.58 -13.05
C THR A 183 21.05 14.77 -13.85
N GLY A 184 21.64 15.73 -13.15
CA GLY A 184 22.40 16.82 -13.74
C GLY A 184 23.90 16.57 -13.50
N PRO A 185 24.76 16.69 -14.52
CA PRO A 185 26.19 16.55 -14.31
C PRO A 185 26.68 17.66 -13.37
N THR A 186 27.45 17.29 -12.36
CA THR A 186 28.17 18.23 -11.50
C THR A 186 29.17 18.98 -12.37
N VAL A 187 28.83 20.19 -12.79
CA VAL A 187 29.78 21.09 -13.46
C VAL A 187 30.80 21.53 -12.40
N LYS A 188 31.96 20.89 -12.42
CA LYS A 188 33.19 21.45 -11.85
C LYS A 188 33.84 22.32 -12.93
N THR A 189 33.88 23.63 -12.71
CA THR A 189 34.87 24.54 -13.33
C THR A 189 34.89 25.80 -12.47
N GLU A 190 35.78 25.86 -11.50
CA GLU A 190 37.11 26.48 -11.59
C GLU A 190 37.04 28.01 -11.49
N ASN A 191 37.49 28.49 -10.32
CA ASN A 191 37.72 29.89 -10.01
C ASN A 191 38.63 30.52 -11.06
N SER A 192 38.12 31.49 -11.82
CA SER A 192 38.95 32.46 -12.53
C SER A 192 39.25 33.64 -11.61
N THR A 193 40.51 33.80 -11.25
CA THR A 193 41.07 35.03 -10.67
C THR A 193 41.23 36.07 -11.79
N PRO A 194 40.84 37.34 -11.62
CA PRO A 194 41.08 38.35 -12.65
C PRO A 194 42.44 39.03 -12.44
N PRO A 195 43.11 39.50 -13.52
CA PRO A 195 44.05 40.60 -13.46
C PRO A 195 43.34 41.96 -13.41
#